data_AF-A0A9W8GMS2-F1
#
_entry.id   AF-A0A9W8GMS2-F1
#
_cell.length_a   1.000
_cell.length_b   1.000
_cell.length_c   1.000
_cell.angle_alpha   90.00
_cell.angle_beta   90.00
_cell.angle_gamma   90.00
#
_symmetry.space_group_name_H-M   'P 1'
#
loop_
_entity.id
_entity.type
_entity.pdbx_description
1 polymer ?
#
loop_
_entity_poly.entity_id
_entity_poly.type
_entity_poly.pdbx_seq_one_letter_code
_entity_poly.pdbx_strand_id
1 'polypeptide(L)'
;MGRRLNLKRCGIPTSIWARLFIAVAMLEVFAIICIQGYVIKRTVDIYRDGTESQWGFGVQSGNSSMSITQQSFIVYDVIFIVAQLFLLMLCWEAVAHKNTIQIIAATLFNVMCLVYSLIQYTTFYIHPSQSAGIFQNDYDMRILQITTMAVYSLCSIAFAMLTWELYQLFGWKTYKKLGANLALRRAYKWHQILLTLLKLDIFFFISYSVQLATLVLRVSDPETWVQIGVVIPGSVLFLVLSFWALKVENKRMMVVVIVCLGLSPAYFIYKLVRMNVGIDRDNDPYLDSRKYLTFFVVVTLALVLVTVYVSIQCFRNFGTGLKEAIADYDARKAQLKANKALLANAGVEQPSTVNPDYEYTEVHERFVLE
;
A
#
# COMPACT_ATOMS: atom_id res chain seq x y z
N MET A 1 -1.10 -40.54 -9.14
CA MET A 1 0.18 -39.89 -9.49
C MET A 1 0.03 -38.37 -9.32
N GLY A 2 -0.09 -37.91 -8.07
CA GLY A 2 -0.39 -36.51 -7.76
C GLY A 2 0.88 -35.67 -7.70
N ARG A 3 1.13 -34.85 -8.72
CA ARG A 3 2.16 -33.80 -8.68
C ARG A 3 1.82 -32.84 -7.54
N ARG A 4 2.50 -32.99 -6.39
CA ARG A 4 2.63 -31.90 -5.41
C ARG A 4 3.31 -30.75 -6.13
N LEU A 5 2.53 -29.77 -6.58
CA LEU A 5 3.01 -28.48 -7.04
C LEU A 5 4.03 -27.97 -6.02
N ASN A 6 5.26 -27.76 -6.46
CA ASN A 6 6.35 -27.26 -5.64
C ASN A 6 6.04 -25.80 -5.25
N LEU A 7 5.28 -25.60 -4.16
CA LEU A 7 4.97 -24.28 -3.56
C LEU A 7 6.23 -23.45 -3.23
N LYS A 8 7.43 -24.07 -3.22
CA LYS A 8 8.72 -23.40 -3.00
C LYS A 8 9.09 -22.38 -4.10
N ARG A 9 8.57 -22.52 -5.33
CA ARG A 9 8.88 -21.57 -6.42
C ARG A 9 8.04 -20.28 -6.35
N CYS A 10 6.94 -20.30 -5.59
CA CYS A 10 6.02 -19.17 -5.43
C CYS A 10 6.29 -18.35 -4.16
N GLY A 11 7.43 -18.53 -3.46
CA GLY A 11 7.73 -17.72 -2.27
C GLY A 11 6.79 -17.92 -1.06
N ILE A 12 5.88 -18.92 -1.10
CA ILE A 12 4.95 -19.19 0.00
C ILE A 12 5.76 -19.77 1.18
N PRO A 13 5.76 -19.10 2.34
CA PRO A 13 6.51 -19.56 3.50
C PRO A 13 5.92 -20.86 4.08
N THR A 14 6.79 -21.67 4.67
CA THR A 14 6.42 -22.96 5.29
C THR A 14 5.52 -22.79 6.53
N SER A 15 5.53 -21.63 7.18
CA SER A 15 4.75 -21.36 8.39
C SER A 15 3.25 -21.28 8.11
N ILE A 16 2.45 -21.98 8.91
CA ILE A 16 0.98 -21.99 8.84
C ILE A 16 0.40 -20.58 8.95
N TRP A 17 0.87 -19.79 9.91
CA TRP A 17 0.40 -18.42 10.16
C TRP A 17 0.53 -17.49 8.95
N ALA A 18 1.65 -17.57 8.25
CA ALA A 18 1.86 -16.75 7.06
C ALA A 18 1.02 -17.20 5.85
N ARG A 19 0.70 -18.49 5.76
CA ARG A 19 -0.28 -19.00 4.77
C ARG A 19 -1.69 -18.53 5.10
N LEU A 20 -2.08 -18.56 6.38
CA LEU A 20 -3.36 -18.05 6.84
C LEU A 20 -3.51 -16.55 6.55
N PHE A 21 -2.47 -15.75 6.80
CA PHE A 21 -2.46 -14.32 6.49
C PHE A 21 -2.70 -14.02 5.01
N ILE A 22 -2.00 -14.71 4.10
CA ILE A 22 -2.23 -14.55 2.66
C ILE A 22 -3.62 -15.08 2.27
N ALA A 23 -4.09 -16.18 2.86
CA ALA A 23 -5.41 -16.72 2.58
C ALA A 23 -6.54 -15.77 2.99
N VAL A 24 -6.44 -15.15 4.17
CA VAL A 24 -7.38 -14.12 4.64
C VAL A 24 -7.33 -12.90 3.71
N ALA A 25 -6.14 -12.44 3.32
CA ALA A 25 -5.99 -11.34 2.36
C ALA A 25 -6.65 -11.64 1.00
N MET A 26 -6.44 -12.84 0.46
CA MET A 26 -7.06 -13.26 -0.80
C MET A 26 -8.59 -13.35 -0.70
N LEU A 27 -9.10 -13.88 0.41
CA LEU A 27 -10.54 -14.00 0.65
C LEU A 27 -11.19 -12.63 0.77
N GLU A 28 -10.58 -11.72 1.52
CA GLU A 28 -11.06 -10.35 1.65
C GLU A 28 -11.08 -9.64 0.29
N VAL A 29 -9.96 -9.66 -0.43
CA VAL A 29 -9.84 -9.00 -1.74
C VAL A 29 -10.86 -9.54 -2.73
N PHE A 30 -11.07 -10.86 -2.75
CA PHE A 30 -12.09 -11.47 -3.58
C PHE A 30 -13.50 -11.03 -3.20
N ALA A 31 -13.85 -11.05 -1.91
CA ALA A 31 -15.16 -10.64 -1.43
C ALA A 31 -15.44 -9.16 -1.75
N ILE A 32 -14.48 -8.27 -1.49
CA ILE A 32 -14.61 -6.84 -1.73
C ILE A 32 -14.70 -6.54 -3.23
N ILE A 33 -13.88 -7.17 -4.08
CA ILE A 33 -13.96 -6.95 -5.54
C ILE A 33 -15.33 -7.38 -6.08
N CYS A 34 -15.89 -8.50 -5.61
CA CYS A 34 -17.23 -8.92 -6.00
C CYS A 34 -18.31 -7.92 -5.58
N ILE A 35 -18.25 -7.44 -4.33
CA ILE A 35 -19.21 -6.45 -3.81
C ILE A 35 -19.07 -5.13 -4.59
N GLN A 36 -17.86 -4.62 -4.80
CA GLN A 36 -17.59 -3.37 -5.49
C GLN A 36 -17.94 -3.44 -6.98
N GLY A 37 -17.69 -4.58 -7.64
CA GLY A 37 -18.15 -4.81 -9.00
C GLY A 37 -19.68 -4.72 -9.12
N TYR A 38 -20.40 -5.22 -8.12
CA TYR A 38 -21.86 -5.12 -8.09
C TYR A 38 -22.35 -3.70 -7.77
N VAL A 39 -21.65 -2.96 -6.87
CA VAL A 39 -21.91 -1.53 -6.60
C VAL A 39 -21.74 -0.69 -7.86
N ILE A 40 -20.67 -0.91 -8.64
CA ILE A 40 -20.45 -0.21 -9.91
C ILE A 40 -21.56 -0.55 -10.90
N LYS A 41 -21.90 -1.84 -11.05
CA LYS A 41 -22.98 -2.27 -11.95
C LYS A 41 -24.30 -1.56 -11.60
N ARG A 42 -24.69 -1.57 -10.32
CA ARG A 42 -25.91 -0.94 -9.83
C ARG A 42 -25.89 0.57 -10.05
N THR A 43 -24.74 1.21 -9.82
CA THR A 43 -24.54 2.63 -10.11
C THR A 43 -24.79 2.92 -11.58
N VAL A 44 -24.19 2.14 -12.48
CA VAL A 44 -24.40 2.29 -13.93
C VAL A 44 -25.86 2.05 -14.33
N ASP A 45 -26.52 1.03 -13.78
CA ASP A 45 -27.93 0.71 -14.09
C ASP A 45 -28.86 1.87 -13.68
N ILE A 46 -28.69 2.43 -12.48
CA ILE A 46 -29.49 3.55 -11.97
C ILE A 46 -29.35 4.79 -12.87
N TYR A 47 -28.13 5.09 -13.33
CA TYR A 47 -27.91 6.22 -14.24
C TYR A 47 -28.42 5.92 -15.66
N ARG A 48 -28.27 4.68 -16.15
CA ARG A 48 -28.73 4.25 -17.48
C ARG A 48 -30.26 4.34 -17.62
N ASP A 49 -30.99 4.04 -16.56
CA ASP A 49 -32.46 4.15 -16.55
C ASP A 49 -32.94 5.61 -16.38
N GLY A 50 -32.04 6.55 -16.04
CA GLY A 50 -32.35 7.96 -15.78
C GLY A 50 -32.12 8.94 -16.95
N THR A 51 -31.14 8.71 -17.84
CA THR A 51 -30.95 9.42 -19.13
C THR A 51 -29.72 8.85 -19.88
N GLU A 52 -29.64 9.09 -21.19
CA GLU A 52 -28.67 8.46 -22.12
C GLU A 52 -27.22 8.39 -21.61
N SER A 53 -26.70 7.18 -21.65
CA SER A 53 -25.37 6.78 -21.21
C SER A 53 -24.25 7.35 -22.08
N GLN A 54 -23.27 8.01 -21.47
CA GLN A 54 -21.91 8.08 -22.00
C GLN A 54 -20.91 7.56 -20.96
N TRP A 55 -20.44 6.33 -21.18
CA TRP A 55 -19.24 5.80 -20.56
C TRP A 55 -18.03 6.31 -21.35
N GLY A 56 -17.13 7.05 -20.70
CA GLY A 56 -15.94 7.59 -21.35
C GLY A 56 -14.85 7.90 -20.34
N PHE A 57 -13.63 7.42 -20.61
CA PHE A 57 -12.41 7.86 -19.94
C PHE A 57 -11.92 9.09 -20.70
N GLY A 58 -12.34 10.29 -20.29
CA GLY A 58 -12.12 11.49 -21.11
C GLY A 58 -12.28 12.79 -20.34
N VAL A 59 -11.47 13.76 -20.73
CA VAL A 59 -11.38 15.12 -20.19
C VAL A 59 -12.66 15.91 -20.53
N GLN A 60 -13.24 16.58 -19.52
CA GLN A 60 -14.64 17.09 -19.49
C GLN A 60 -14.98 18.13 -20.57
N SER A 61 -16.00 17.90 -21.40
CA SER A 61 -16.51 18.89 -22.37
C SER A 61 -17.78 19.60 -21.87
N GLY A 62 -17.65 20.90 -21.56
CA GLY A 62 -18.70 21.92 -21.71
C GLY A 62 -19.97 21.87 -20.86
N ASN A 63 -20.87 20.89 -21.03
CA ASN A 63 -22.31 21.17 -20.90
C ASN A 63 -23.20 20.16 -20.13
N SER A 64 -22.67 19.29 -19.27
CA SER A 64 -23.50 18.25 -18.61
C SER A 64 -23.15 18.03 -17.14
N SER A 65 -23.71 18.85 -16.25
CA SER A 65 -23.60 18.70 -14.78
C SER A 65 -24.02 17.32 -14.28
N MET A 66 -24.98 16.67 -14.95
CA MET A 66 -25.45 15.31 -14.61
C MET A 66 -24.44 14.20 -15.00
N SER A 67 -23.61 14.41 -16.02
CA SER A 67 -22.56 13.46 -16.43
C SER A 67 -21.34 13.46 -15.50
N ILE A 68 -21.08 14.60 -14.84
CA ILE A 68 -19.90 14.80 -13.97
C ILE A 68 -20.04 13.98 -12.68
N THR A 69 -21.26 13.82 -12.15
CA THR A 69 -21.44 13.01 -10.94
C THR A 69 -21.24 11.53 -11.19
N GLN A 70 -21.86 10.95 -12.23
CA GLN A 70 -21.77 9.50 -12.48
C GLN A 70 -20.31 9.04 -12.59
N GLN A 71 -19.48 9.85 -13.28
CA GLN A 71 -18.05 9.58 -13.43
C GLN A 71 -17.31 9.61 -12.09
N SER A 72 -17.72 10.47 -11.15
CA SER A 72 -17.07 10.63 -9.85
C SER A 72 -17.18 9.39 -8.98
N PHE A 73 -18.38 8.82 -8.81
CA PHE A 73 -18.58 7.62 -8.00
C PHE A 73 -17.85 6.40 -8.58
N ILE A 74 -17.88 6.23 -9.91
CA ILE A 74 -17.20 5.13 -10.59
C ILE A 74 -15.68 5.23 -10.38
N VAL A 75 -15.08 6.42 -10.50
CA VAL A 75 -13.64 6.61 -10.27
C VAL A 75 -13.26 6.21 -8.83
N TYR A 76 -14.10 6.56 -7.84
CA TYR A 76 -13.88 6.17 -6.46
C TYR A 76 -13.92 4.65 -6.24
N ASP A 77 -14.93 3.98 -6.77
CA ASP A 77 -15.05 2.52 -6.66
C ASP A 77 -13.90 1.79 -7.38
N VAL A 78 -13.46 2.31 -8.54
CA VAL A 78 -12.30 1.76 -9.27
C VAL A 78 -11.02 1.90 -8.46
N ILE A 79 -10.76 3.07 -7.86
CA ILE A 79 -9.59 3.26 -7.00
C ILE A 79 -9.65 2.35 -5.78
N PHE A 80 -10.85 2.10 -5.26
CA PHE A 80 -11.05 1.18 -4.15
C PHE A 80 -10.73 -0.28 -4.54
N ILE A 81 -11.09 -0.72 -5.75
CA ILE A 81 -10.67 -2.01 -6.30
C ILE A 81 -9.14 -2.07 -6.45
N VAL A 82 -8.51 -1.01 -6.97
CA VAL A 82 -7.05 -0.94 -7.10
C VAL A 82 -6.38 -1.00 -5.71
N ALA A 83 -6.97 -0.38 -4.69
CA ALA A 83 -6.50 -0.46 -3.31
C ALA A 83 -6.46 -1.91 -2.80
N GLN A 84 -7.45 -2.74 -3.18
CA GLN A 84 -7.48 -4.16 -2.79
C GLN A 84 -6.34 -4.96 -3.41
N LEU A 85 -6.07 -4.73 -4.69
CA LEU A 85 -4.95 -5.36 -5.37
C LEU A 85 -3.61 -4.93 -4.75
N PHE A 86 -3.49 -3.66 -4.37
CA PHE A 86 -2.31 -3.13 -3.69
C PHE A 86 -2.15 -3.73 -2.28
N LEU A 87 -3.23 -3.89 -1.50
CA LEU A 87 -3.19 -4.59 -0.21
C LEU A 87 -2.70 -6.02 -0.37
N LEU A 88 -3.21 -6.77 -1.36
CA LEU A 88 -2.76 -8.13 -1.64
C LEU A 88 -1.27 -8.19 -1.98
N MET A 89 -0.82 -7.25 -2.82
CA MET A 89 0.60 -7.13 -3.17
C MET A 89 1.46 -6.85 -1.94
N LEU A 90 1.06 -5.92 -1.06
CA LEU A 90 1.76 -5.63 0.18
C LEU A 90 1.83 -6.85 1.10
N CYS A 91 0.71 -7.56 1.29
CA CYS A 91 0.64 -8.76 2.10
C CYS A 91 1.56 -9.86 1.58
N TRP A 92 1.54 -10.08 0.27
CA TRP A 92 2.40 -11.06 -0.40
C TRP A 92 3.88 -10.70 -0.23
N GLU A 93 4.27 -9.47 -0.53
CA GLU A 93 5.65 -9.01 -0.40
C GLU A 93 6.14 -9.04 1.04
N ALA A 94 5.30 -8.63 2.00
CA ALA A 94 5.63 -8.63 3.42
C ALA A 94 6.01 -10.04 3.89
N VAL A 95 5.22 -11.02 3.45
CA VAL A 95 5.43 -12.43 3.79
C VAL A 95 6.63 -13.02 3.05
N ALA A 96 6.80 -12.71 1.75
CA ALA A 96 7.90 -13.20 0.94
C ALA A 96 9.26 -12.73 1.47
N HIS A 97 9.36 -11.45 1.88
CA HIS A 97 10.57 -10.86 2.44
C HIS A 97 10.70 -11.05 3.95
N LYS A 98 9.70 -11.67 4.61
CA LYS A 98 9.62 -11.82 6.07
C LYS A 98 9.79 -10.49 6.80
N ASN A 99 9.24 -9.42 6.23
CA ASN A 99 9.38 -8.05 6.74
C ASN A 99 8.24 -7.73 7.70
N THR A 100 8.52 -7.68 9.00
CA THR A 100 7.53 -7.35 10.04
C THR A 100 6.91 -5.98 9.86
N ILE A 101 7.68 -5.00 9.40
CA ILE A 101 7.22 -3.62 9.27
C ILE A 101 6.18 -3.53 8.14
N GLN A 102 6.39 -4.28 7.05
CA GLN A 102 5.44 -4.30 5.95
C GLN A 102 4.12 -5.00 6.32
N ILE A 103 4.13 -5.98 7.23
CA ILE A 103 2.91 -6.61 7.75
C ILE A 103 2.09 -5.59 8.54
N ILE A 104 2.74 -4.85 9.45
CA ILE A 104 2.08 -3.79 10.23
C ILE A 104 1.50 -2.73 9.28
N ALA A 105 2.27 -2.33 8.26
CA ALA A 105 1.81 -1.38 7.25
C ALA A 105 0.59 -1.91 6.46
N ALA A 106 0.58 -3.18 6.07
CA ALA A 106 -0.56 -3.80 5.38
C ALA A 106 -1.82 -3.82 6.26
N THR A 107 -1.68 -4.13 7.55
CA THR A 107 -2.80 -4.09 8.51
C THR A 107 -3.31 -2.68 8.74
N LEU A 108 -2.42 -1.68 8.85
CA LEU A 108 -2.82 -0.28 8.93
C LEU A 108 -3.54 0.17 7.64
N PHE A 109 -3.05 -0.26 6.47
CA PHE A 109 -3.69 0.02 5.19
C PHE A 109 -5.08 -0.60 5.09
N ASN A 110 -5.28 -1.80 5.64
CA ASN A 110 -6.59 -2.43 5.75
C ASN A 110 -7.57 -1.57 6.59
N VAL A 111 -7.12 -1.07 7.74
CA VAL A 111 -7.92 -0.14 8.58
C VAL A 111 -8.22 1.16 7.83
N MET A 112 -7.28 1.68 7.03
CA MET A 112 -7.55 2.85 6.19
C MET A 112 -8.63 2.56 5.13
N CYS A 113 -8.65 1.36 4.54
CA CYS A 113 -9.71 0.94 3.63
C CYS A 113 -11.08 0.83 4.33
N LEU A 114 -11.10 0.40 5.59
CA LEU A 114 -12.31 0.44 6.42
C LEU A 114 -12.82 1.88 6.60
N VAL A 115 -11.93 2.82 6.96
CA VAL A 115 -12.30 4.25 7.08
C VAL A 115 -12.81 4.80 5.76
N TYR A 116 -12.21 4.40 4.63
CA TYR A 116 -12.69 4.79 3.31
C TYR A 116 -14.11 4.29 3.04
N SER A 117 -14.42 3.03 3.37
CA SER A 117 -15.78 2.49 3.23
C SER A 117 -16.81 3.23 4.10
N LEU A 118 -16.41 3.72 5.29
CA LEU A 118 -17.25 4.56 6.13
C LEU A 118 -17.51 5.93 5.49
N ILE A 119 -16.48 6.56 4.92
CA ILE A 119 -16.63 7.82 4.19
C ILE A 119 -17.59 7.64 3.00
N GLN A 120 -17.47 6.53 2.29
CA GLN A 120 -18.41 6.17 1.22
C GLN A 120 -19.84 6.12 1.74
N TYR A 121 -20.11 5.32 2.78
CA TYR A 121 -21.44 5.22 3.39
C TYR A 121 -22.00 6.57 3.85
N THR A 122 -21.19 7.40 4.52
CA THR A 122 -21.62 8.73 4.97
C THR A 122 -21.96 9.67 3.82
N THR A 123 -21.32 9.49 2.66
CA THR A 123 -21.53 10.31 1.46
C THR A 123 -22.83 9.96 0.75
N PHE A 124 -23.26 8.70 0.81
CA PHE A 124 -24.54 8.29 0.22
C PHE A 124 -25.74 8.54 1.15
N TYR A 125 -25.63 8.23 2.45
CA TYR A 125 -26.81 8.15 3.34
C TYR A 125 -26.94 9.26 4.39
N ILE A 126 -25.84 9.74 4.97
CA ILE A 126 -25.90 10.67 6.11
C ILE A 126 -25.90 12.11 5.63
N HIS A 127 -24.93 12.44 4.79
CA HIS A 127 -24.79 13.76 4.17
C HIS A 127 -24.75 13.56 2.67
N PRO A 128 -25.89 13.23 2.04
CA PRO A 128 -25.95 13.00 0.60
C PRO A 128 -25.35 14.20 -0.13
N SER A 129 -24.43 13.94 -1.05
CA SER A 129 -24.14 14.94 -2.07
C SER A 129 -25.40 15.13 -2.94
N GLN A 130 -25.58 16.28 -3.59
CA GLN A 130 -26.82 16.57 -4.33
C GLN A 130 -27.19 15.49 -5.34
N SER A 131 -26.16 14.81 -5.83
CA SER A 131 -26.21 13.82 -6.88
C SER A 131 -26.17 12.38 -6.34
N ALA A 132 -25.83 12.17 -5.06
CA ALA A 132 -26.01 10.92 -4.34
C ALA A 132 -27.46 10.70 -3.87
N GLY A 133 -28.32 11.73 -3.91
CA GLY A 133 -29.72 11.66 -3.49
C GLY A 133 -30.53 10.55 -4.17
N ILE A 134 -30.15 10.17 -5.39
CA ILE A 134 -30.79 9.12 -6.20
C ILE A 134 -30.65 7.74 -5.52
N PHE A 135 -29.56 7.51 -4.78
CA PHE A 135 -29.26 6.21 -4.15
C PHE A 135 -29.88 6.04 -2.76
N GLN A 136 -30.47 7.08 -2.18
CA GLN A 136 -30.96 7.04 -0.79
C GLN A 136 -32.10 6.05 -0.58
N ASN A 137 -32.99 5.94 -1.57
CA ASN A 137 -34.14 5.04 -1.51
C ASN A 137 -33.84 3.62 -2.00
N ASP A 138 -32.60 3.36 -2.47
CA ASP A 138 -32.21 2.03 -2.94
C ASP A 138 -31.71 1.17 -1.78
N TYR A 139 -32.57 0.23 -1.35
CA TYR A 139 -32.27 -0.72 -0.28
C TYR A 139 -31.11 -1.65 -0.63
N ASP A 140 -30.96 -2.04 -1.89
CA ASP A 140 -29.90 -2.97 -2.30
C ASP A 140 -28.53 -2.31 -2.18
N MET A 141 -28.40 -1.06 -2.63
CA MET A 141 -27.18 -0.26 -2.51
C MET A 141 -26.75 -0.10 -1.05
N ARG A 142 -27.74 0.11 -0.16
CA ARG A 142 -27.49 0.30 1.27
C ARG A 142 -26.96 -0.97 1.92
N ILE A 143 -27.55 -2.11 1.57
CA ILE A 143 -27.11 -3.43 2.07
C ILE A 143 -25.68 -3.71 1.62
N LEU A 144 -25.31 -3.42 0.37
CA LEU A 144 -23.95 -3.65 -0.14
C LEU A 144 -22.89 -2.81 0.58
N GLN A 145 -23.18 -1.54 0.86
CA GLN A 145 -22.23 -0.65 1.57
C GLN A 145 -22.06 -1.08 3.03
N ILE A 146 -23.15 -1.43 3.72
CA ILE A 146 -23.08 -1.97 5.08
C ILE A 146 -22.33 -3.31 5.08
N THR A 147 -22.58 -4.17 4.10
CA THR A 147 -21.87 -5.45 3.94
C THR A 147 -20.36 -5.22 3.75
N THR A 148 -19.97 -4.24 2.92
CA THR A 148 -18.56 -3.87 2.73
C THR A 148 -17.90 -3.49 4.06
N MET A 149 -18.53 -2.63 4.85
CA MET A 149 -18.02 -2.20 6.15
C MET A 149 -17.90 -3.37 7.14
N ALA A 150 -18.88 -4.27 7.15
CA ALA A 150 -18.88 -5.46 8.01
C ALA A 150 -17.74 -6.41 7.64
N VAL A 151 -17.51 -6.66 6.35
CA VAL A 151 -16.41 -7.50 5.85
C VAL A 151 -15.06 -6.90 6.26
N TYR A 152 -14.81 -5.60 6.03
CA TYR A 152 -13.58 -4.96 6.48
C TYR A 152 -13.39 -5.03 7.99
N SER A 153 -14.45 -4.81 8.76
CA SER A 153 -14.36 -4.84 10.23
C SER A 153 -13.92 -6.22 10.74
N LEU A 154 -14.52 -7.28 10.19
CA LEU A 154 -14.16 -8.65 10.51
C LEU A 154 -12.73 -8.99 10.05
N CYS A 155 -12.38 -8.62 8.82
CA CYS A 155 -11.04 -8.85 8.27
C CYS A 155 -9.96 -8.06 9.02
N SER A 156 -10.18 -6.79 9.36
CA SER A 156 -9.26 -5.98 10.17
C SER A 156 -8.94 -6.63 11.52
N ILE A 157 -9.95 -7.20 12.19
CA ILE A 157 -9.76 -7.94 13.45
C ILE A 157 -8.90 -9.19 13.22
N ALA A 158 -9.16 -9.95 12.15
CA ALA A 158 -8.36 -11.11 11.78
C ALA A 158 -6.90 -10.72 11.42
N PHE A 159 -6.71 -9.63 10.66
CA PHE A 159 -5.41 -9.07 10.32
C PHE A 159 -4.63 -8.65 11.56
N ALA A 160 -5.27 -8.01 12.53
CA ALA A 160 -4.64 -7.61 13.79
C ALA A 160 -4.12 -8.82 14.57
N MET A 161 -4.96 -9.86 14.73
CA MET A 161 -4.57 -11.11 15.40
C MET A 161 -3.42 -11.81 14.69
N LEU A 162 -3.50 -11.98 13.37
CA LEU A 162 -2.45 -12.64 12.59
C LEU A 162 -1.15 -11.82 12.56
N THR A 163 -1.25 -10.49 12.52
CA THR A 163 -0.09 -9.59 12.57
C THR A 163 0.69 -9.77 13.87
N TRP A 164 -0.01 -9.95 15.00
CA TRP A 164 0.64 -10.18 16.29
C TRP A 164 1.51 -11.45 16.27
N GLU A 165 0.96 -12.57 15.80
CA GLU A 165 1.68 -13.84 15.68
C GLU A 165 2.87 -13.75 14.70
N LEU A 166 2.64 -13.12 13.55
CA LEU A 166 3.68 -12.91 12.54
C LEU A 166 4.79 -11.98 13.02
N TYR A 167 4.46 -10.97 13.81
CA TYR A 167 5.43 -10.04 14.40
C TYR A 167 6.42 -10.78 15.30
N GLN A 168 5.94 -11.68 16.17
CA GLN A 168 6.80 -12.49 17.02
C GLN A 168 7.69 -13.44 16.18
N LEU A 169 7.08 -14.14 15.22
CA LEU A 169 7.77 -15.12 14.39
C LEU A 169 8.88 -14.50 13.52
N PHE A 170 8.60 -13.39 12.86
CA PHE A 170 9.55 -12.72 11.97
C PHE A 170 10.53 -11.82 12.74
N GLY A 171 10.12 -11.29 13.90
CA GLY A 171 10.99 -10.59 14.82
C GLY A 171 12.14 -11.46 15.32
N TRP A 172 11.85 -12.73 15.65
CA TRP A 172 12.85 -13.72 16.03
C TRP A 172 13.81 -14.09 14.89
N LYS A 173 13.28 -14.27 13.67
CA LYS A 173 14.12 -14.56 12.48
C LYS A 173 15.04 -13.40 12.12
N THR A 174 14.55 -12.16 12.25
CA THR A 174 15.35 -10.94 12.03
C THR A 174 16.47 -10.82 13.06
N TYR A 175 16.18 -11.17 14.33
CA TYR A 175 17.20 -11.22 15.39
C TYR A 175 18.32 -12.21 15.06
N LYS A 176 17.96 -13.43 14.65
CA LYS A 176 18.94 -14.45 14.22
C LYS A 176 19.76 -14.02 12.99
N LYS A 177 19.17 -13.30 12.03
CA LYS A 177 19.87 -12.85 10.80
C LYS A 177 20.94 -11.80 11.07
N LEU A 178 20.67 -10.82 11.94
CA LEU A 178 21.53 -9.63 12.12
C LEU A 178 22.50 -9.75 13.32
N GLY A 179 22.33 -10.76 14.17
CA GLY A 179 23.17 -10.96 15.36
C GLY A 179 22.97 -9.91 16.46
N ALA A 180 23.93 -9.82 17.38
CA ALA A 180 23.83 -9.00 18.59
C ALA A 180 24.09 -7.49 18.38
N ASN A 181 24.51 -7.06 17.19
CA ASN A 181 24.82 -5.64 16.95
C ASN A 181 23.52 -4.80 16.88
N LEU A 182 23.26 -4.06 17.96
CA LEU A 182 22.08 -3.21 18.14
C LEU A 182 22.02 -2.06 17.13
N ALA A 183 23.17 -1.47 16.77
CA ALA A 183 23.25 -0.35 15.83
C ALA A 183 22.85 -0.78 14.42
N LEU A 184 23.36 -1.95 13.99
CA LEU A 184 23.03 -2.55 12.70
C LEU A 184 21.54 -2.92 12.60
N ARG A 185 20.97 -3.48 13.67
CA ARG A 185 19.53 -3.80 13.70
C ARG A 185 18.66 -2.55 13.66
N ARG A 186 19.08 -1.46 14.32
CA ARG A 186 18.39 -0.17 14.26
C ARG A 186 18.45 0.43 12.86
N ALA A 187 19.62 0.39 12.22
CA ALA A 187 19.84 0.79 10.82
C ALA A 187 18.84 0.11 9.88
N TYR A 188 18.79 -1.22 9.98
CA TYR A 188 17.95 -2.07 9.16
C TYR A 188 16.46 -1.76 9.33
N LYS A 189 16.01 -1.56 10.57
CA LYS A 189 14.62 -1.19 10.85
C LYS A 189 14.25 0.14 10.19
N TRP A 190 15.07 1.19 10.35
CA TRP A 190 14.79 2.49 9.71
C TRP A 190 14.74 2.37 8.18
N HIS A 191 15.67 1.62 7.59
CA HIS A 191 15.68 1.37 6.15
C HIS A 191 14.42 0.64 5.67
N GLN A 192 13.98 -0.40 6.40
CA GLN A 192 12.75 -1.11 6.09
C GLN A 192 11.50 -0.23 6.26
N ILE A 193 11.42 0.59 7.33
CA ILE A 193 10.31 1.54 7.54
C ILE A 193 10.24 2.52 6.36
N LEU A 194 11.38 3.07 5.95
CA LEU A 194 11.44 4.00 4.84
C LEU A 194 10.98 3.35 3.53
N LEU A 195 11.46 2.15 3.20
CA LEU A 195 11.00 1.41 2.02
C LEU A 195 9.50 1.14 2.02
N THR A 196 8.93 0.81 3.18
CA THR A 196 7.48 0.56 3.29
C THR A 196 6.66 1.85 3.15
N LEU A 197 7.11 2.95 3.74
CA LEU A 197 6.45 4.25 3.62
C LEU A 197 6.47 4.76 2.19
N LEU A 198 7.61 4.68 1.50
CA LEU A 198 7.72 5.07 0.08
C LEU A 198 6.77 4.26 -0.83
N LYS A 199 6.51 2.99 -0.53
CA LYS A 199 5.53 2.18 -1.28
C LYS A 199 4.10 2.68 -1.04
N LEU A 200 3.75 3.02 0.21
CA LEU A 200 2.46 3.61 0.53
C LEU A 200 2.32 5.00 -0.12
N ASP A 201 3.37 5.83 -0.07
CA ASP A 201 3.39 7.16 -0.68
C ASP A 201 3.10 7.10 -2.18
N ILE A 202 3.70 6.15 -2.92
CA ILE A 202 3.39 5.93 -4.34
C ILE A 202 1.89 5.71 -4.54
N PHE A 203 1.30 4.80 -3.76
CA PHE A 203 -0.11 4.45 -3.91
C PHE A 203 -1.03 5.65 -3.61
N PHE A 204 -0.84 6.32 -2.47
CA PHE A 204 -1.68 7.45 -2.06
C PHE A 204 -1.48 8.67 -2.97
N PHE A 205 -0.24 8.95 -3.39
CA PHE A 205 0.05 10.05 -4.30
C PHE A 205 -0.58 9.85 -5.67
N ILE A 206 -0.44 8.65 -6.26
CA ILE A 206 -1.04 8.34 -7.56
C ILE A 206 -2.57 8.37 -7.45
N SER A 207 -3.14 7.76 -6.41
CA SER A 207 -4.60 7.74 -6.21
C SER A 207 -5.18 9.15 -6.07
N TYR A 208 -4.55 10.00 -5.25
CA TYR A 208 -4.92 11.42 -5.13
C TYR A 208 -4.80 12.15 -6.47
N SER A 209 -3.69 11.94 -7.18
CA SER A 209 -3.42 12.65 -8.43
C SER A 209 -4.40 12.28 -9.54
N VAL A 210 -4.75 11.00 -9.66
CA VAL A 210 -5.76 10.52 -10.62
C VAL A 210 -7.12 11.12 -10.28
N GLN A 211 -7.56 11.08 -9.02
CA GLN A 211 -8.84 11.68 -8.61
C GLN A 211 -8.90 13.18 -8.92
N LEU A 212 -7.83 13.92 -8.60
CA LEU A 212 -7.78 15.35 -8.86
C LEU A 212 -7.80 15.63 -10.37
N ALA A 213 -7.05 14.86 -11.17
CA ALA A 213 -6.99 15.00 -12.62
C ALA A 213 -8.31 14.66 -13.33
N THR A 214 -9.02 13.61 -12.90
CA THR A 214 -10.23 13.17 -13.58
C THR A 214 -11.48 13.92 -13.13
N LEU A 215 -11.55 14.35 -11.86
CA LEU A 215 -12.81 14.84 -11.27
C LEU A 215 -12.92 16.35 -11.21
N VAL A 216 -11.79 17.05 -11.02
CA VAL A 216 -11.80 18.49 -10.70
C VAL A 216 -11.29 19.33 -11.87
N LEU A 217 -10.31 18.82 -12.60
CA LEU A 217 -9.57 19.59 -13.60
C LEU A 217 -10.31 19.65 -14.93
N ARG A 218 -10.61 20.87 -15.37
CA ARG A 218 -11.31 21.16 -16.63
C ARG A 218 -10.30 21.34 -17.77
N VAL A 219 -10.64 20.92 -18.99
CA VAL A 219 -9.74 21.01 -20.18
C VAL A 219 -9.27 22.43 -20.46
N SER A 220 -10.14 23.38 -20.15
CA SER A 220 -9.96 24.79 -20.47
C SER A 220 -8.89 25.45 -19.60
N ASP A 221 -8.53 24.85 -18.46
CA ASP A 221 -7.59 25.44 -17.52
C ASP A 221 -6.16 24.95 -17.80
N PRO A 222 -5.17 25.86 -17.92
CA PRO A 222 -3.77 25.48 -18.15
C PRO A 222 -3.20 24.64 -17.00
N GLU A 223 -3.78 24.74 -15.80
CA GLU A 223 -3.43 23.92 -14.63
C GLU A 223 -3.58 22.41 -14.91
N THR A 224 -4.58 22.01 -15.69
CA THR A 224 -4.86 20.61 -16.05
C THR A 224 -3.71 19.99 -16.83
N TRP A 225 -3.19 20.73 -17.82
CA TRP A 225 -2.08 20.28 -18.65
C TRP A 225 -0.77 20.19 -17.87
N VAL A 226 -0.52 21.16 -16.98
CA VAL A 226 0.65 21.11 -16.08
C VAL A 226 0.55 19.93 -15.14
N GLN A 227 -0.64 19.67 -14.57
CA GLN A 227 -0.79 18.61 -13.60
C GLN A 227 -0.66 17.21 -14.23
N ILE A 228 -1.33 16.98 -15.35
CA ILE A 228 -1.27 15.70 -16.08
C ILE A 228 0.11 15.48 -16.71
N GLY A 229 0.66 16.51 -17.35
CA GLY A 229 1.89 16.38 -18.14
C GLY A 229 3.18 16.43 -17.32
N VAL A 230 3.20 17.15 -16.19
CA VAL A 230 4.45 17.41 -15.44
C VAL A 230 4.38 16.87 -14.02
N VAL A 231 3.31 17.18 -13.28
CA VAL A 231 3.25 16.87 -11.83
C VAL A 231 3.16 15.37 -11.58
N ILE A 232 2.24 14.66 -12.27
CA ILE A 232 2.06 13.21 -12.12
C ILE A 232 3.30 12.40 -12.54
N PRO A 233 3.84 12.55 -13.76
CA PRO A 233 5.03 11.79 -14.14
C PRO A 233 6.27 12.23 -13.35
N GLY A 234 6.39 13.53 -13.04
CA GLY A 234 7.50 14.07 -12.24
C GLY A 234 7.53 13.50 -10.82
N SER A 235 6.39 13.36 -10.16
CA SER A 235 6.33 12.78 -8.82
C SER A 235 6.65 11.28 -8.81
N VAL A 236 6.17 10.52 -9.80
CA VAL A 236 6.50 9.09 -9.95
C VAL A 236 8.01 8.93 -10.16
N LEU A 237 8.61 9.73 -11.05
CA LEU A 237 10.04 9.71 -11.29
C LEU A 237 10.83 10.06 -10.01
N PHE A 238 10.37 11.07 -9.27
CA PHE A 238 10.97 11.47 -8.01
C PHE A 238 10.91 10.36 -6.93
N LEU A 239 9.78 9.64 -6.83
CA LEU A 239 9.66 8.51 -5.91
C LEU A 239 10.58 7.35 -6.32
N VAL A 240 10.70 7.04 -7.62
CA VAL A 240 11.65 6.04 -8.12
C VAL A 240 13.11 6.44 -7.82
N LEU A 241 13.45 7.70 -8.02
CA LEU A 241 14.76 8.25 -7.65
C LEU A 241 15.00 8.11 -6.14
N SER A 242 13.97 8.29 -5.32
CA SER A 242 14.05 8.12 -3.86
C SER A 242 14.35 6.67 -3.46
N PHE A 243 13.71 5.69 -4.11
CA PHE A 243 14.06 4.26 -3.93
C PHE A 243 15.51 3.96 -4.32
N TRP A 244 15.97 4.53 -5.43
CA TRP A 244 17.33 4.31 -5.91
C TRP A 244 18.37 4.97 -5.00
N ALA A 245 18.13 6.20 -4.55
CA ALA A 245 18.99 6.91 -3.59
C ALA A 245 19.17 6.11 -2.30
N LEU A 246 18.08 5.50 -1.81
CA LEU A 246 18.10 4.65 -0.62
C LEU A 246 18.88 3.35 -0.83
N LYS A 247 18.78 2.72 -2.01
CA LYS A 247 19.49 1.47 -2.33
C LYS A 247 21.00 1.67 -2.51
N VAL A 248 21.41 2.80 -3.10
CA VAL A 248 22.82 3.12 -3.34
C VAL A 248 23.51 3.65 -2.07
N GLU A 249 22.73 4.14 -1.09
CA GLU A 249 23.22 4.87 0.10
C GLU A 249 24.02 6.15 -0.27
N ASN A 250 23.66 6.81 -1.38
CA ASN A 250 24.32 8.04 -1.79
C ASN A 250 23.82 9.23 -0.94
N LYS A 251 24.69 9.74 -0.06
CA LYS A 251 24.38 10.86 0.85
C LYS A 251 23.86 12.10 0.10
N ARG A 252 24.45 12.46 -1.05
CA ARG A 252 24.03 13.66 -1.80
C ARG A 252 22.61 13.53 -2.34
N MET A 253 22.28 12.37 -2.93
CA MET A 253 20.94 12.11 -3.46
C MET A 253 19.90 12.04 -2.34
N MET A 254 20.26 11.45 -1.19
CA MET A 254 19.35 11.39 -0.04
C MET A 254 19.04 12.78 0.53
N VAL A 255 20.02 13.70 0.56
CA VAL A 255 19.77 15.10 0.96
C VAL A 255 18.77 15.77 0.02
N VAL A 256 18.94 15.60 -1.30
CA VAL A 256 17.98 16.14 -2.29
C VAL A 256 16.58 15.57 -2.05
N VAL A 257 16.47 14.25 -1.82
CA VAL A 257 15.19 13.59 -1.51
C VAL A 257 14.55 14.17 -0.25
N ILE A 258 15.32 14.34 0.85
CA ILE A 258 14.82 14.90 2.11
C ILE A 258 14.33 16.33 1.91
N VAL A 259 15.07 17.18 1.18
CA VAL A 259 14.68 18.57 0.93
C VAL A 259 13.40 18.63 0.09
N CYS A 260 13.32 17.87 -1.00
CA CYS A 260 12.13 17.83 -1.85
C CYS A 260 10.90 17.27 -1.11
N LEU A 261 11.07 16.19 -0.33
CA LEU A 261 9.99 15.65 0.52
C LEU A 261 9.63 16.61 1.66
N GLY A 262 10.56 17.42 2.16
CA GLY A 262 10.29 18.44 3.18
C GLY A 262 9.51 19.65 2.66
N LEU A 263 9.62 19.95 1.36
CA LEU A 263 8.86 21.01 0.70
C LEU A 263 7.45 20.57 0.27
N SER A 264 7.24 19.29 -0.03
CA SER A 264 5.95 18.79 -0.53
C SER A 264 4.75 18.97 0.44
N PRO A 265 4.88 18.96 1.78
CA PRO A 265 3.79 19.28 2.69
C PRO A 265 3.17 20.65 2.42
N ALA A 266 3.96 21.66 2.04
CA ALA A 266 3.44 23.00 1.73
C ALA A 266 2.47 22.97 0.53
N TYR A 267 2.77 22.16 -0.50
CA TYR A 267 1.89 21.96 -1.65
C TYR A 267 0.57 21.28 -1.26
N PHE A 268 0.64 20.22 -0.44
CA PHE A 268 -0.56 19.53 0.03
C PHE A 268 -1.43 20.42 0.93
N ILE A 269 -0.83 21.24 1.79
CA ILE A 269 -1.55 22.23 2.61
C ILE A 269 -2.24 23.26 1.70
N TYR A 270 -1.53 23.80 0.70
CA TYR A 270 -2.12 24.73 -0.27
C TYR A 270 -3.34 24.11 -0.99
N LYS A 271 -3.22 22.88 -1.50
CA LYS A 271 -4.34 22.19 -2.16
C LYS A 271 -5.48 21.87 -1.19
N LEU A 272 -5.19 21.54 0.07
CA LEU A 272 -6.20 21.31 1.11
C LEU A 272 -6.99 22.58 1.42
N VAL A 273 -6.31 23.74 1.52
CA VAL A 273 -6.96 25.03 1.74
C VAL A 273 -7.81 25.42 0.53
N ARG A 274 -7.26 25.31 -0.69
CA ARG A 274 -7.98 25.65 -1.93
C ARG A 274 -9.27 24.85 -2.11
N MET A 275 -9.32 23.61 -1.65
CA MET A 275 -10.51 22.78 -1.76
C MET A 275 -11.59 23.10 -0.71
N ASN A 276 -11.21 23.70 0.43
CA ASN A 276 -12.11 23.93 1.57
C ASN A 276 -12.47 25.41 1.78
N VAL A 277 -11.70 26.36 1.22
CA VAL A 277 -11.85 27.80 1.47
C VAL A 277 -11.94 28.58 0.16
N GLY A 278 -12.90 29.50 0.07
CA GLY A 278 -12.98 30.51 -1.00
C GLY A 278 -13.65 30.05 -2.30
N ILE A 279 -14.63 29.14 -2.23
CA ILE A 279 -15.36 28.65 -3.40
C ILE A 279 -16.81 29.16 -3.37
N ASP A 280 -17.24 29.77 -4.47
CA ASP A 280 -18.63 30.15 -4.69
C ASP A 280 -19.50 28.89 -4.83
N ARG A 281 -20.58 28.81 -4.03
CA ARG A 281 -21.46 27.63 -3.94
C ARG A 281 -22.08 27.23 -5.27
N ASP A 282 -22.23 28.17 -6.20
CA ASP A 282 -22.93 27.94 -7.47
C ASP A 282 -22.05 27.31 -8.56
N ASN A 283 -20.72 27.31 -8.39
CA ASN A 283 -19.76 26.80 -9.38
C ASN A 283 -18.65 25.95 -8.75
N ASP A 284 -18.98 25.18 -7.71
CA ASP A 284 -18.02 24.37 -6.96
C ASP A 284 -17.65 23.06 -7.69
N PRO A 285 -16.43 22.92 -8.25
CA PRO A 285 -16.02 21.70 -8.93
C PRO A 285 -15.71 20.54 -7.95
N TYR A 286 -15.69 20.80 -6.64
CA TYR A 286 -15.37 19.80 -5.62
C TYR A 286 -16.60 19.23 -4.91
N LEU A 287 -17.81 19.66 -5.25
CA LEU A 287 -19.02 19.42 -4.44
C LEU A 287 -19.23 17.94 -4.06
N ASP A 288 -19.14 17.03 -5.02
CA ASP A 288 -19.31 15.58 -4.81
C ASP A 288 -18.01 14.89 -4.36
N SER A 289 -16.87 15.49 -4.71
CA SER A 289 -15.55 14.88 -4.58
C SER A 289 -14.78 15.28 -3.32
N ARG A 290 -15.21 16.35 -2.64
CA ARG A 290 -14.47 16.99 -1.54
C ARG A 290 -14.15 16.01 -0.42
N LYS A 291 -15.10 15.19 0.04
CA LYS A 291 -14.88 14.29 1.18
C LYS A 291 -13.79 13.26 0.89
N TYR A 292 -13.81 12.66 -0.29
CA TYR A 292 -12.82 11.68 -0.72
C TYR A 292 -11.46 12.33 -0.95
N LEU A 293 -11.42 13.47 -1.66
CA LEU A 293 -10.18 14.21 -1.89
C LEU A 293 -9.55 14.69 -0.58
N THR A 294 -10.33 15.20 0.37
CA THR A 294 -9.82 15.60 1.70
C THR A 294 -9.18 14.43 2.41
N PHE A 295 -9.84 13.28 2.43
CA PHE A 295 -9.30 12.08 3.06
C PHE A 295 -7.95 11.69 2.45
N PHE A 296 -7.86 11.60 1.12
CA PHE A 296 -6.61 11.25 0.44
C PHE A 296 -5.50 12.28 0.70
N VAL A 297 -5.81 13.58 0.66
CA VAL A 297 -4.80 14.64 0.92
C VAL A 297 -4.32 14.60 2.37
N VAL A 298 -5.21 14.44 3.35
CA VAL A 298 -4.85 14.39 4.77
C VAL A 298 -3.98 13.17 5.06
N VAL A 299 -4.35 11.99 4.54
CA VAL A 299 -3.54 10.77 4.70
C VAL A 299 -2.19 10.92 4.01
N THR A 300 -2.15 11.46 2.80
CA THR A 300 -0.89 11.69 2.07
C THR A 300 0.01 12.68 2.81
N LEU A 301 -0.55 13.77 3.32
CA LEU A 301 0.20 14.76 4.11
C LEU A 301 0.79 14.11 5.37
N ALA A 302 0.01 13.31 6.09
CA ALA A 302 0.49 12.60 7.28
C ALA A 302 1.60 11.61 6.95
N LEU A 303 1.43 10.81 5.88
CA LEU A 303 2.44 9.86 5.42
C LEU A 303 3.75 10.57 5.03
N VAL A 304 3.68 11.65 4.25
CA VAL A 304 4.86 12.43 3.84
C VAL A 304 5.62 12.99 5.05
N LEU A 305 4.93 13.54 6.05
CA LEU A 305 5.58 14.05 7.26
C LEU A 305 6.34 12.93 8.00
N VAL A 306 5.73 11.75 8.12
CA VAL A 306 6.40 10.57 8.71
C VAL A 306 7.56 10.11 7.82
N THR A 307 7.41 10.11 6.50
CA THR A 307 8.46 9.76 5.55
C THR A 307 9.66 10.69 5.66
N VAL A 308 9.45 12.01 5.79
CA VAL A 308 10.53 12.99 6.01
C VAL A 308 11.28 12.68 7.30
N TYR A 309 10.57 12.48 8.41
CA TYR A 309 11.20 12.15 9.69
C TYR A 309 12.03 10.86 9.62
N VAL A 310 11.46 9.79 9.06
CA VAL A 310 12.14 8.50 8.88
C VAL A 310 13.34 8.63 7.94
N SER A 311 13.23 9.44 6.89
CA SER A 311 14.31 9.72 5.94
C SER A 311 15.51 10.35 6.62
N ILE A 312 15.29 11.32 7.52
CA ILE A 312 16.35 11.96 8.31
C ILE A 312 17.03 10.92 9.22
N GLN A 313 16.26 10.07 9.90
CA GLN A 313 16.85 9.03 10.75
C GLN A 313 17.65 8.00 9.95
N CYS A 314 17.18 7.64 8.75
CA CYS A 314 17.90 6.75 7.86
C CYS A 314 19.23 7.39 7.40
N PHE A 315 19.20 8.66 7.00
CA PHE A 315 20.38 9.41 6.57
C PHE A 315 21.46 9.50 7.66
N ARG A 316 21.07 9.75 8.92
CA ARG A 316 22.00 9.78 10.06
C ARG A 316 22.69 8.44 10.30
N ASN A 317 22.08 7.35 9.84
CA ASN A 317 22.56 6.00 10.04
C ASN A 317 23.32 5.44 8.82
N PHE A 318 23.51 6.24 7.76
CA PHE A 318 24.28 5.83 6.57
C PHE A 318 25.77 5.65 6.90
N GLY A 319 26.38 4.61 6.33
CA GLY A 319 27.79 4.27 6.55
C GLY A 319 28.08 3.38 7.75
N THR A 320 27.07 2.80 8.40
CA THR A 320 27.23 1.85 9.52
C THR A 320 27.53 0.40 9.08
N GLY A 321 27.87 0.17 7.80
CA GLY A 321 28.17 -1.16 7.26
C GLY A 321 26.95 -2.05 7.01
N LEU A 322 25.73 -1.50 7.01
CA LEU A 322 24.49 -2.26 6.83
C LEU A 322 24.48 -3.06 5.53
N LYS A 323 24.88 -2.43 4.43
CA LYS A 323 24.96 -3.06 3.12
C LYS A 323 25.92 -4.26 3.10
N GLU A 324 27.07 -4.13 3.75
CA GLU A 324 28.09 -5.18 3.83
C GLU A 324 27.59 -6.35 4.68
N ALA A 325 26.97 -6.09 5.83
CA ALA A 325 26.43 -7.14 6.69
C ALA A 325 25.27 -7.92 6.02
N ILE A 326 24.41 -7.25 5.25
CA ILE A 326 23.35 -7.92 4.48
C ILE A 326 23.97 -8.78 3.36
N ALA A 327 24.94 -8.23 2.62
CA ALA A 327 25.61 -8.93 1.53
C ALA A 327 26.35 -10.18 2.03
N ASP A 328 27.08 -10.07 3.14
CA ASP A 328 27.80 -11.20 3.75
C ASP A 328 26.83 -12.29 4.24
N TYR A 329 25.71 -11.91 4.88
CA TYR A 329 24.69 -12.89 5.27
C TYR A 329 24.10 -13.63 4.06
N ASP A 330 23.74 -12.90 3.00
CA ASP A 330 23.13 -13.50 1.82
C ASP A 330 24.15 -14.41 1.07
N ALA A 331 25.43 -14.05 1.06
CA ALA A 331 26.52 -14.88 0.56
C ALA A 331 26.70 -16.18 1.36
N ARG A 332 26.79 -16.10 2.70
CA ARG A 332 26.87 -17.28 3.58
C ARG A 332 25.66 -18.21 3.40
N LYS A 333 24.47 -17.66 3.27
CA LYS A 333 23.24 -18.43 3.02
C LYS A 333 23.25 -19.12 1.66
N ALA A 334 23.77 -18.45 0.62
CA ALA A 334 23.93 -19.05 -0.70
C ALA A 334 24.92 -20.21 -0.67
N GLN A 335 26.05 -20.06 0.03
CA GLN A 335 27.04 -21.11 0.24
C GLN A 335 26.44 -22.32 0.98
N LEU A 336 25.70 -22.10 2.07
CA LEU A 336 25.02 -23.17 2.80
C LEU A 336 24.02 -23.93 1.92
N LYS A 337 23.29 -23.23 1.06
CA LYS A 337 22.35 -23.85 0.11
C LYS A 337 23.10 -24.66 -0.95
N ALA A 338 24.22 -24.16 -1.45
CA ALA A 338 25.07 -24.88 -2.39
C ALA A 338 25.64 -26.15 -1.75
N ASN A 339 26.18 -26.06 -0.53
CA ASN A 339 26.70 -27.21 0.23
C ASN A 339 25.61 -28.26 0.47
N LYS A 340 24.38 -27.87 0.86
CA LYS A 340 23.25 -28.81 1.01
C LYS A 340 22.86 -29.47 -0.31
N ALA A 341 22.90 -28.74 -1.43
CA ALA A 341 22.62 -29.30 -2.75
C ALA A 341 23.70 -30.29 -3.20
N LEU A 342 24.97 -29.99 -2.92
CA LEU A 342 26.10 -30.88 -3.17
C LEU A 342 26.01 -32.16 -2.33
N LEU A 343 25.69 -32.05 -1.04
CA LEU A 343 25.48 -33.20 -0.15
C LEU A 343 24.30 -34.08 -0.59
N ALA A 344 23.20 -33.46 -1.04
CA ALA A 344 22.06 -34.19 -1.59
C ALA A 344 22.39 -34.92 -2.90
N ASN A 345 23.24 -34.33 -3.75
CA ASN A 345 23.72 -34.96 -4.97
C ASN A 345 24.78 -36.06 -4.70
N ALA A 346 25.50 -35.97 -3.58
CA ALA A 346 26.50 -36.94 -3.16
C ALA A 346 25.91 -38.19 -2.48
N GLY A 347 24.57 -38.29 -2.34
CA GLY A 347 23.91 -39.46 -1.76
C GLY A 347 24.14 -39.65 -0.26
N VAL A 348 24.64 -38.63 0.45
CA VAL A 348 24.86 -38.69 1.89
C VAL A 348 23.55 -38.35 2.60
N GLU A 349 22.82 -39.37 3.05
CA GLU A 349 21.67 -39.17 3.95
C GLU A 349 22.15 -38.55 5.27
N GLN A 350 21.60 -37.38 5.62
CA GLN A 350 21.82 -36.78 6.93
C GLN A 350 21.18 -37.69 8.01
N PRO A 351 21.84 -37.90 9.17
CA PRO A 351 21.23 -38.66 10.26
C PRO A 351 19.90 -38.01 10.68
N SER A 352 18.88 -38.85 10.84
CA SER A 352 17.47 -38.53 11.00
C SER A 352 17.07 -37.92 12.35
N THR A 353 17.81 -36.93 12.86
CA THR A 353 17.57 -36.32 14.19
C THR A 353 17.18 -34.85 14.19
N VAL A 354 16.87 -34.25 13.03
CA VAL A 354 16.40 -32.84 12.99
C VAL A 354 14.90 -32.78 12.76
N ASN A 355 14.16 -32.63 13.86
CA ASN A 355 12.77 -32.18 13.85
C ASN A 355 12.67 -30.83 13.10
N PRO A 356 11.85 -30.70 12.04
CA PRO A 356 11.81 -29.50 11.19
C PRO A 356 11.38 -28.21 11.90
N ASP A 357 10.88 -28.29 13.13
CA ASP A 357 10.50 -27.14 13.96
C ASP A 357 11.68 -26.48 14.68
N TYR A 358 12.86 -27.11 14.71
CA TYR A 358 14.06 -26.56 15.33
C TYR A 358 15.20 -26.49 14.31
N GLU A 359 15.22 -25.39 13.55
CA GLU A 359 16.40 -24.94 12.80
C GLU A 359 17.52 -24.64 13.83
N TYR A 360 18.37 -25.63 14.07
CA TYR A 360 19.45 -25.63 15.05
C TYR A 360 20.34 -24.40 14.90
N THR A 361 20.58 -23.76 16.04
CA THR A 361 21.78 -23.01 16.38
C THR A 361 23.03 -23.86 16.15
N GLU A 362 23.81 -23.54 15.12
CA GLU A 362 25.25 -23.83 15.14
C GLU A 362 25.96 -22.58 15.64
N VAL A 363 26.03 -22.46 16.96
CA VAL A 363 27.14 -21.80 17.63
C VAL A 363 28.26 -22.83 17.66
N HIS A 364 29.14 -22.79 16.67
CA HIS A 364 30.49 -23.28 16.87
C HIS A 364 31.45 -22.13 16.71
N GLU A 365 31.95 -21.73 17.88
CA GLU A 365 33.22 -21.07 18.11
C GLU A 365 34.23 -21.33 17.00
N ARG A 366 34.72 -20.24 16.42
CA ARG A 366 36.17 -20.04 16.26
C ARG A 366 36.47 -18.56 16.47
N PHE A 367 36.52 -18.17 17.75
CA PHE A 367 37.57 -17.26 18.20
C PHE A 367 38.86 -18.09 18.22
N VAL A 368 39.52 -18.16 17.07
CA VAL A 368 40.97 -18.36 16.99
C VAL A 368 41.36 -17.61 15.73
N LEU A 369 42.01 -16.47 15.90
CA LEU A 369 43.34 -16.21 15.36
C LEU A 369 43.90 -14.95 16.05
N GLU A 370 45.16 -15.09 16.39
CA GLU A 370 46.07 -14.24 17.17
C GLU A 370 46.13 -12.77 16.77
#